data_AF-A0A7T0NWZ8-F1
#
_entry.id   AF-A0A7T0NWZ8-F1
#
_cell.length_a   1.000
_cell.length_b   1.000
_cell.length_c   1.000
_cell.angle_alpha   90.00
_cell.angle_beta   90.00
_cell.angle_gamma   90.00
#
_symmetry.space_group_name_H-M   'P 1'
#
loop_
_entity.id
_entity.type
_entity.pdbx_description
1 polymer ?
#
loop_
_entity_poly.entity_id
_entity_poly.type
_entity_poly.pdbx_seq_one_letter_code
_entity_poly.pdbx_strand_id
1 'polypeptide(L)'
;MIADMKAEDIVGDFQEVTLQLYGSINRKVLFTQIETPYPDGKLIVSTTSPEGIITHVNRAFVEMSGYTEEELIGSPHSILRHPDMPPAAFKDLWDTIGRGEKWQGYVKNLRKDGGYYWVKATVIPNIRAGKVVGYTSVRRKPSRTKVDECIQLYPTLF
;
A
#
# COMPACT_ATOMS: atom_id res chain seq x y z
N MET A 1 -16.24 6.24 8.28
CA MET A 1 -15.75 6.17 6.89
C MET A 1 -14.52 7.05 6.80
N ILE A 2 -13.41 6.52 6.30
CA ILE A 2 -12.29 7.37 5.86
C ILE A 2 -12.79 8.01 4.56
N ALA A 3 -13.03 9.32 4.58
CA ALA A 3 -13.53 10.06 3.42
C ALA A 3 -12.41 10.99 2.93
N ASP A 4 -11.53 10.45 2.11
CA ASP A 4 -10.31 11.13 1.66
C ASP A 4 -10.22 11.32 0.13
N MET A 5 -11.10 10.70 -0.65
CA MET A 5 -11.14 10.83 -2.11
C MET A 5 -12.41 11.56 -2.55
N LYS A 6 -12.26 12.57 -3.41
CA LYS A 6 -13.38 13.27 -4.05
C LYS A 6 -13.29 13.10 -5.55
N ALA A 7 -14.43 12.97 -6.23
CA ALA A 7 -14.47 12.78 -7.67
C ALA A 7 -13.76 13.90 -8.46
N GLU A 8 -13.78 15.13 -7.94
CA GLU A 8 -13.09 16.30 -8.52
C GLU A 8 -11.55 16.19 -8.49
N ASP A 9 -11.00 15.36 -7.60
CA ASP A 9 -9.56 15.15 -7.45
C ASP A 9 -9.05 13.95 -8.28
N ILE A 10 -9.95 13.20 -8.93
CA ILE A 10 -9.59 11.98 -9.66
C ILE A 10 -9.23 12.28 -11.10
N VAL A 11 -8.08 11.75 -11.53
CA VAL A 11 -7.57 11.97 -12.89
C VAL A 11 -8.08 10.87 -13.82
N GLY A 12 -8.92 11.25 -14.79
CA GLY A 12 -9.43 10.36 -15.83
C GLY A 12 -10.69 9.59 -15.42
N ASP A 13 -11.11 8.66 -16.28
CA ASP A 13 -12.28 7.82 -16.02
C ASP A 13 -12.02 6.89 -14.83
N PHE A 14 -12.95 6.90 -13.87
CA PHE A 14 -12.79 6.18 -12.61
C PHE A 14 -13.95 5.22 -12.32
N GLN A 15 -13.65 4.24 -11.48
CA GLN A 15 -14.60 3.31 -10.89
C GLN A 15 -14.70 3.56 -9.39
N GLU A 16 -15.88 3.35 -8.83
CA GLU A 16 -16.11 3.41 -7.39
C GLU A 16 -16.24 1.99 -6.82
N VAL A 17 -15.55 1.73 -5.71
CA VAL A 17 -15.74 0.49 -4.94
C VAL A 17 -15.60 0.74 -3.45
N THR A 18 -16.33 -0.02 -2.64
CA THR A 18 -16.15 0.01 -1.19
C THR A 18 -15.26 -1.16 -0.77
N LEU A 19 -14.07 -0.84 -0.26
CA LEU A 19 -13.15 -1.80 0.31
C LEU A 19 -13.55 -2.12 1.75
N GLN A 20 -13.63 -3.41 2.04
CA GLN A 20 -13.64 -3.94 3.40
C GLN A 20 -12.20 -4.09 3.85
N LEU A 21 -11.74 -3.17 4.70
CA LEU A 21 -10.42 -3.22 5.30
C LEU A 21 -10.48 -3.98 6.62
N TYR A 22 -9.31 -4.28 7.19
CA TYR A 22 -9.22 -5.04 8.44
C TYR A 22 -10.10 -4.45 9.56
N GLY A 23 -10.79 -5.32 10.29
CA GLY A 23 -11.82 -4.94 11.27
C GLY A 23 -13.17 -4.64 10.60
N SER A 24 -13.86 -3.61 11.07
CA SER A 24 -15.16 -3.16 10.53
C SER A 24 -15.03 -1.88 9.71
N ILE A 25 -13.85 -1.62 9.14
CA ILE A 25 -13.56 -0.39 8.42
C ILE A 25 -13.95 -0.54 6.95
N ASN A 26 -15.00 0.16 6.55
CA ASN A 26 -15.35 0.35 5.15
C ASN A 26 -14.76 1.66 4.62
N ARG A 27 -14.10 1.59 3.48
CA ARG A 27 -13.57 2.75 2.77
C ARG A 27 -14.04 2.72 1.32
N LYS A 28 -14.79 3.74 0.93
CA LYS A 28 -15.11 4.00 -0.48
C LYS A 28 -13.86 4.57 -1.15
N VAL A 29 -13.46 4.00 -2.28
CA VAL A 29 -12.33 4.47 -3.08
C VAL A 29 -12.77 4.69 -4.52
N LEU A 30 -12.15 5.69 -5.15
CA LEU A 30 -12.29 5.99 -6.57
C LEU A 30 -10.96 5.65 -7.21
N PHE A 31 -10.94 4.80 -8.23
CA PHE A 31 -9.68 4.38 -8.85
C PHE A 31 -9.77 4.34 -10.37
N THR A 32 -8.63 4.61 -11.00
CA THR A 32 -8.46 4.62 -12.46
C THR A 32 -7.43 3.57 -12.86
N GLN A 33 -7.26 3.37 -14.17
CA GLN A 33 -6.25 2.46 -14.70
C GLN A 33 -4.94 3.19 -15.09
N ILE A 34 -4.73 4.40 -14.59
CA ILE A 34 -3.54 5.20 -14.88
C ILE A 34 -2.40 4.81 -13.93
N GLU A 35 -1.36 4.19 -14.48
CA GLU A 35 -0.12 3.88 -13.75
C GLU A 35 0.79 5.13 -13.67
N THR A 36 1.23 5.47 -12.46
CA THR A 36 2.37 6.35 -12.22
C THR A 36 3.65 5.49 -12.16
N PRO A 37 4.60 5.65 -13.09
CA PRO A 37 5.83 4.87 -13.08
C PRO A 37 6.63 5.07 -11.79
N TYR A 38 7.25 3.99 -11.31
CA TYR A 38 8.13 4.08 -10.14
C TYR A 38 9.35 4.97 -10.45
N PRO A 39 9.68 5.95 -9.60
CA PRO A 39 10.73 6.92 -9.87
C PRO A 39 12.12 6.28 -9.77
N ASP A 40 12.95 6.53 -10.79
CA ASP A 40 14.31 6.00 -10.82
C ASP A 40 15.19 6.58 -9.71
N GLY A 41 16.07 5.74 -9.16
CA GLY A 41 17.02 6.12 -8.11
C GLY A 41 16.40 6.43 -6.74
N LYS A 42 15.06 6.34 -6.58
CA LYS A 42 14.40 6.57 -5.29
C LYS A 42 14.11 5.26 -4.55
N LEU A 43 14.07 5.36 -3.22
CA LEU A 43 13.52 4.35 -2.33
C LEU A 43 12.31 4.95 -1.63
N ILE A 44 11.20 4.22 -1.58
CA ILE A 44 10.05 4.60 -0.77
C ILE A 44 10.18 3.88 0.57
N VAL A 45 10.09 4.65 1.66
CA VAL A 45 10.27 4.16 3.02
C VAL A 45 9.12 4.64 3.90
N SER A 46 8.60 3.74 4.73
CA SER A 46 7.71 4.09 5.83
C SER A 46 7.95 3.20 7.04
N THR A 47 7.57 3.71 8.21
CA THR A 47 7.43 2.90 9.43
C THR A 47 6.01 2.96 9.95
N THR A 48 5.61 1.92 10.68
CA THR A 48 4.31 1.86 11.33
C THR A 48 4.42 1.42 12.79
N SER A 49 3.36 1.64 13.56
CA SER A 49 3.11 0.95 14.83
C SER A 49 2.82 -0.55 14.59
N PRO A 50 2.74 -1.39 15.65
CA PRO A 50 2.35 -2.79 15.54
C PRO A 50 0.95 -3.00 14.93
N GLU A 51 0.07 -2.02 15.05
CA GLU A 51 -1.29 -2.02 14.49
C GLU A 51 -1.31 -1.57 13.02
N GLY A 52 -0.15 -1.26 12.43
CA GLY A 52 -0.05 -0.82 11.03
C GLY A 52 -0.37 0.66 10.81
N ILE A 53 -0.37 1.48 11.88
CA ILE A 53 -0.56 2.93 11.79
C ILE A 53 0.76 3.58 11.38
N ILE A 54 0.75 4.40 10.34
CA ILE A 54 1.94 5.06 9.81
C ILE A 54 2.50 6.05 10.86
N THR A 55 3.78 5.90 11.17
CA THR A 55 4.52 6.76 12.12
C THR A 55 5.59 7.61 11.46
N HIS A 56 6.03 7.23 10.26
CA HIS A 56 6.99 7.99 9.47
C HIS A 56 6.86 7.61 7.99
N VAL A 57 7.09 8.59 7.12
CA VAL A 57 7.21 8.43 5.67
C VAL A 57 8.35 9.30 5.15
N ASN A 58 8.99 8.87 4.08
CA ASN A 58 9.95 9.73 3.38
C ASN A 58 9.28 10.50 2.24
N ARG A 59 9.97 11.52 1.71
CA ARG A 59 9.50 12.35 0.59
C ARG A 59 9.03 11.54 -0.62
N ALA A 60 9.72 10.45 -0.97
CA ALA A 60 9.33 9.61 -2.08
C ALA A 60 7.98 8.91 -1.86
N PHE A 61 7.65 8.56 -0.61
CA PHE A 61 6.32 8.03 -0.28
C PHE A 61 5.24 9.08 -0.54
N VAL A 62 5.42 10.30 0.00
CA VAL A 62 4.48 11.43 -0.15
C VAL A 62 4.19 11.70 -1.63
N GLU A 63 5.26 11.85 -2.43
CA GLU A 63 5.14 12.10 -3.88
C GLU A 63 4.43 10.94 -4.61
N MET A 64 4.75 9.70 -4.26
CA MET A 64 4.20 8.53 -4.95
C MET A 64 2.80 8.15 -4.51
N SER A 65 2.39 8.50 -3.29
CA SER A 65 1.04 8.23 -2.81
C SER A 65 0.03 9.30 -3.25
N GLY A 66 0.50 10.53 -3.53
CA GLY A 66 -0.37 11.67 -3.82
C GLY A 66 -1.04 12.26 -2.57
N TYR A 67 -0.74 11.73 -1.38
CA TYR A 67 -1.19 12.27 -0.10
C TYR A 67 -0.14 13.21 0.48
N THR A 68 -0.57 14.18 1.29
CA THR A 68 0.37 14.97 2.07
C THR A 68 0.92 14.15 3.23
N GLU A 69 2.04 14.58 3.83
CA GLU A 69 2.59 13.89 5.00
C GLU A 69 1.60 13.90 6.17
N GLU A 70 0.89 15.02 6.37
CA GLU A 70 -0.11 15.18 7.43
C GLU A 70 -1.29 14.21 7.29
N GLU A 71 -1.67 13.87 6.05
CA GLU A 71 -2.71 12.87 5.78
C GLU A 71 -2.20 11.43 6.00
N LEU A 72 -0.90 11.21 5.82
CA LEU A 72 -0.28 9.90 5.97
C LEU A 72 0.03 9.56 7.43
N ILE A 73 0.61 10.48 8.19
CA ILE A 73 0.98 10.23 9.59
C ILE A 73 -0.29 9.99 10.43
N GLY A 74 -0.29 8.91 11.21
CA GLY A 74 -1.44 8.50 12.01
C GLY A 74 -2.52 7.74 11.25
N SER A 75 -2.41 7.65 9.91
CA SER A 75 -3.33 6.86 9.09
C SER A 75 -2.93 5.37 9.05
N PRO A 76 -3.89 4.43 8.96
CA PRO A 76 -3.58 3.05 8.67
C PRO A 76 -2.87 2.92 7.31
N HIS A 77 -1.88 2.04 7.22
CA HIS A 77 -1.16 1.81 5.96
C HIS A 77 -2.08 1.32 4.82
N SER A 78 -3.25 0.77 5.15
CA SER A 78 -4.29 0.37 4.21
C SER A 78 -4.93 1.53 3.44
N ILE A 79 -4.60 2.80 3.73
CA ILE A 79 -4.96 3.95 2.89
C ILE A 79 -4.49 3.79 1.44
N LEU A 80 -3.40 3.06 1.20
CA LEU A 80 -2.89 2.76 -0.14
C LEU A 80 -3.48 1.49 -0.76
N ARG A 81 -4.46 0.84 -0.11
CA ARG A 81 -5.00 -0.43 -0.60
C ARG A 81 -5.69 -0.23 -1.94
N HIS A 82 -5.16 -0.87 -2.98
CA HIS A 82 -5.80 -0.94 -4.28
C HIS A 82 -6.85 -2.07 -4.32
N PRO A 83 -8.01 -1.87 -4.98
CA PRO A 83 -9.04 -2.90 -5.15
C PRO A 83 -8.53 -4.19 -5.79
N ASP A 84 -7.70 -4.09 -6.83
CA ASP A 84 -7.12 -5.27 -7.52
C ASP A 84 -6.13 -6.09 -6.69
N MET A 85 -5.82 -5.66 -5.46
CA MET A 85 -4.92 -6.43 -4.61
C MET A 85 -5.69 -7.47 -3.78
N PRO A 86 -5.39 -8.77 -3.93
CA PRO A 86 -6.19 -9.84 -3.34
C PRO A 86 -6.03 -9.91 -1.81
N PRO A 87 -7.06 -10.32 -1.05
CA PRO A 87 -6.95 -10.54 0.39
C PRO A 87 -5.81 -11.49 0.77
N ALA A 88 -5.58 -12.53 -0.04
CA ALA A 88 -4.53 -13.54 0.17
C ALA A 88 -3.13 -12.93 0.30
N ALA A 89 -2.78 -11.90 -0.50
CA ALA A 89 -1.47 -11.26 -0.45
C ALA A 89 -1.21 -10.56 0.91
N PHE A 90 -2.25 -10.03 1.54
CA PHE A 90 -2.13 -9.36 2.83
C PHE A 90 -2.21 -10.34 3.98
N LYS A 91 -2.97 -11.43 3.83
CA LYS A 91 -2.91 -12.54 4.77
C LYS A 91 -1.48 -13.09 4.86
N ASP A 92 -0.84 -13.35 3.72
CA ASP A 92 0.55 -13.79 3.66
C ASP A 92 1.53 -12.79 4.31
N LEU A 93 1.33 -11.48 4.05
CA LEU A 93 2.08 -10.41 4.72
C LEU A 93 1.97 -10.49 6.24
N TRP A 94 0.74 -10.51 6.78
CA TRP A 94 0.51 -10.49 8.23
C TRP A 94 0.95 -11.78 8.91
N ASP A 95 0.69 -12.93 8.29
CA ASP A 95 1.16 -14.23 8.79
C ASP A 95 2.70 -14.25 8.87
N THR A 96 3.39 -13.72 7.86
CA THR A 96 4.85 -13.71 7.79
C THR A 96 5.45 -12.78 8.84
N ILE A 97 5.04 -11.52 8.89
CA ILE A 97 5.62 -10.56 9.85
C ILE A 97 5.19 -10.85 11.28
N GLY A 98 4.02 -11.50 11.49
CA GLY A 98 3.57 -12.00 12.78
C GLY A 98 4.44 -13.12 13.36
N ARG A 99 5.13 -13.89 12.50
CA ARG A 99 6.18 -14.85 12.91
C ARG A 99 7.54 -14.20 13.19
N GLY A 100 7.65 -12.87 13.06
CA GLY A 100 8.93 -12.15 13.15
C GLY A 100 9.79 -12.26 11.90
N GLU A 101 9.24 -12.80 10.80
CA GLU A 101 9.96 -12.98 9.54
C GLU A 101 9.83 -11.75 8.62
N LYS A 102 10.77 -11.61 7.70
CA LYS A 102 10.72 -10.58 6.66
C LYS A 102 9.76 -11.01 5.55
N TRP A 103 8.80 -10.15 5.21
CA TRP A 103 7.92 -10.36 4.06
C TRP A 103 8.44 -9.64 2.81
N GLN A 104 8.20 -10.22 1.63
CA GLN A 104 8.44 -9.59 0.34
C GLN A 104 7.32 -9.89 -0.65
N GLY A 105 6.94 -8.90 -1.44
CA GLY A 105 5.92 -9.09 -2.48
C GLY A 105 5.81 -7.91 -3.43
N TYR A 106 5.08 -8.12 -4.51
CA TYR A 106 4.69 -7.06 -5.45
C TYR A 106 3.36 -6.47 -4.99
N VAL A 107 3.24 -5.15 -5.00
CA VAL A 107 2.03 -4.49 -4.51
C VAL A 107 1.65 -3.37 -5.48
N LYS A 108 0.39 -3.39 -5.93
CA LYS A 108 -0.29 -2.28 -6.58
C LYS A 108 -0.83 -1.37 -5.48
N ASN A 109 -0.30 -0.17 -5.37
CA ASN A 109 -0.76 0.83 -4.41
C ASN A 109 -1.67 1.84 -5.10
N LEU A 110 -2.78 2.17 -4.43
CA LEU A 110 -3.68 3.24 -4.82
C LEU A 110 -3.08 4.60 -4.45
N ARG A 111 -3.22 5.56 -5.35
CA ARG A 111 -2.89 6.97 -5.13
C ARG A 111 -4.13 7.77 -4.75
N LYS A 112 -3.95 8.92 -4.10
CA LYS A 112 -5.05 9.84 -3.76
C LYS A 112 -5.82 10.34 -4.98
N ASP A 113 -5.12 10.53 -6.11
CA ASP A 113 -5.67 10.98 -7.39
C ASP A 113 -6.41 9.85 -8.16
N GLY A 114 -6.61 8.69 -7.53
CA GLY A 114 -7.24 7.51 -8.11
C GLY A 114 -6.33 6.66 -8.99
N GLY A 115 -5.17 7.18 -9.40
CA GLY A 115 -4.18 6.38 -10.13
C GLY A 115 -3.55 5.29 -9.26
N TYR A 116 -2.58 4.57 -9.81
CA TYR A 116 -1.85 3.55 -9.05
C TYR A 116 -0.36 3.54 -9.36
N TYR A 117 0.41 2.85 -8.53
CA TYR A 117 1.81 2.53 -8.82
C TYR A 117 2.17 1.15 -8.28
N TRP A 118 3.08 0.48 -8.97
CA TRP A 118 3.61 -0.81 -8.53
C TRP A 118 4.92 -0.65 -7.75
N VAL A 119 5.10 -1.52 -6.76
CA VAL A 119 6.34 -1.62 -6.00
C VAL A 119 6.74 -3.08 -5.79
N LYS A 120 8.05 -3.33 -5.65
CA LYS A 120 8.54 -4.51 -4.93
C LYS A 120 8.76 -4.10 -3.48
N ALA A 121 7.89 -4.55 -2.59
CA ALA A 121 7.92 -4.23 -1.17
C ALA A 121 8.73 -5.27 -0.38
N THR A 122 9.41 -4.80 0.67
CA THR A 122 10.00 -5.60 1.73
C THR A 122 9.53 -5.03 3.05
N VAL A 123 8.93 -5.85 3.91
CA VAL A 123 8.43 -5.45 5.22
C VAL A 123 9.17 -6.23 6.30
N ILE A 124 9.70 -5.52 7.28
CA ILE A 124 10.53 -6.07 8.35
C ILE A 124 9.90 -5.69 9.70
N PRO A 125 9.69 -6.65 10.63
CA PRO A 125 9.29 -6.35 11.99
C PRO A 125 10.42 -5.68 12.77
N ASN A 126 10.11 -4.56 13.41
CA ASN A 126 11.02 -3.87 14.33
C ASN A 126 10.84 -4.49 15.72
N ILE A 127 11.87 -5.17 16.24
CA ILE A 127 11.80 -5.89 17.52
C ILE A 127 12.61 -5.15 18.59
N ARG A 128 12.00 -4.91 19.76
CA ARG A 128 12.68 -4.41 20.96
C ARG A 128 12.32 -5.28 22.16
N ALA A 129 13.33 -5.74 22.90
CA ALA A 129 13.14 -6.61 24.06
C ALA A 129 12.23 -7.83 23.78
N GLY A 130 12.40 -8.47 22.61
CA GLY A 130 11.61 -9.63 22.19
C GLY A 130 10.17 -9.33 21.76
N LYS A 131 9.75 -8.06 21.68
CA LYS A 131 8.40 -7.66 21.25
C LYS A 131 8.47 -6.85 19.96
N VAL A 132 7.51 -7.07 19.07
CA VAL A 132 7.31 -6.24 17.88
C VAL A 132 6.80 -4.87 18.32
N VAL A 133 7.52 -3.81 17.96
CA VAL A 133 7.17 -2.41 18.26
C VAL A 133 6.73 -1.64 17.03
N GLY A 134 6.68 -2.29 15.87
CA GLY A 134 6.29 -1.70 14.61
C GLY A 134 6.88 -2.43 13.42
N TYR A 135 6.68 -1.88 12.24
CA TYR A 135 7.23 -2.43 10.99
C TYR A 135 7.93 -1.35 10.19
N THR A 136 8.96 -1.75 9.44
CA THR A 136 9.62 -0.90 8.45
C THR A 136 9.34 -1.49 7.07
N SER A 137 8.81 -0.66 6.16
CA SER A 137 8.60 -1.03 4.76
C SER A 137 9.60 -0.28 3.89
N VAL A 138 10.35 -1.03 3.07
CA VAL A 138 11.21 -0.48 2.01
C VAL A 138 10.68 -1.00 0.68
N ARG A 139 10.47 -0.09 -0.26
CA ARG A 139 9.98 -0.40 -1.60
C ARG A 139 10.97 0.05 -2.64
N ARG A 140 11.12 -0.78 -3.67
CA ARG A 140 12.01 -0.56 -4.81
C ARG A 140 11.22 -0.61 -6.10
N LYS A 141 11.86 -0.12 -7.18
CA LYS A 141 11.38 -0.30 -8.55
C LYS A 141 11.06 -1.78 -8.79
N PRO A 142 9.83 -2.12 -9.18
CA PRO A 142 9.47 -3.49 -9.51
C PRO A 142 10.08 -3.89 -10.85
N SER A 143 10.35 -5.18 -11.03
CA SER A 143 10.57 -5.75 -12.37
C SER A 143 9.27 -5.69 -13.17
N ARG A 144 9.34 -5.22 -14.43
CA ARG A 144 8.14 -5.12 -15.26
C ARG A 144 7.53 -6.50 -15.54
N THR A 145 8.36 -7.46 -15.95
CA THR A 145 7.96 -8.86 -16.17
C THR A 145 7.24 -9.46 -14.97
N LYS A 146 7.75 -9.23 -13.75
CA LYS A 146 7.10 -9.75 -12.53
C LYS A 146 5.78 -9.08 -12.21
N VAL A 147 5.61 -7.82 -12.56
CA VAL A 147 4.29 -7.19 -12.43
C VAL A 147 3.33 -7.73 -13.46
N ASP A 148 3.75 -7.98 -14.70
CA ASP A 148 2.88 -8.54 -15.72
C ASP A 148 2.38 -9.93 -15.30
N GLU A 149 3.25 -10.75 -14.69
CA GLU A 149 2.86 -12.01 -14.03
C GLU A 149 1.81 -11.76 -12.92
N CYS A 150 2.01 -10.76 -12.06
CA CYS A 150 1.06 -10.42 -10.99
C CYS A 150 -0.29 -9.91 -11.52
N ILE A 151 -0.31 -9.16 -12.62
CA ILE A 151 -1.54 -8.68 -13.26
C ILE A 151 -2.40 -9.86 -13.71
N GLN A 152 -1.79 -10.95 -14.19
CA GLN A 152 -2.51 -12.18 -14.55
C GLN A 152 -2.92 -12.99 -13.32
N LEU A 153 -2.03 -13.08 -12.30
CA LEU A 153 -2.25 -13.93 -11.14
C LEU A 153 -3.29 -13.37 -10.16
N TYR A 154 -3.21 -12.08 -9.81
CA TYR A 154 -3.95 -11.51 -8.69
C TYR A 154 -5.48 -11.61 -8.80
N PRO A 155 -6.10 -11.44 -9.97
CA PRO A 155 -7.54 -11.67 -10.14
C PRO A 155 -7.99 -13.10 -9.78
N THR A 156 -7.09 -14.10 -9.83
CA THR A 156 -7.41 -15.51 -9.49
C THR A 156 -7.37 -15.80 -7.98
N LEU A 157 -7.02 -14.81 -7.15
CA LEU A 157 -6.80 -14.96 -5.71
C LEU A 157 -7.86 -14.25 -4.83
N PHE A 158 -9.02 -13.92 -5.41
CA PHE A 158 -10.16 -13.31 -4.72
C PHE A 158 -11.19 -14.34 -4.27
#